data_AF-A0A8X6KH60-F1
#
_entry.id   AF-A0A8X6KH60-F1
#
_cell.length_a   1.000
_cell.length_b   1.000
_cell.length_c   1.000
_cell.angle_alpha   90.00
_cell.angle_beta   90.00
_cell.angle_gamma   90.00
#
_symmetry.space_group_name_H-M   'P 1'
#
loop_
_entity.id
_entity.type
_entity.pdbx_description
1 polymer ?
#
loop_
_entity_poly.entity_id
_entity_poly.type
_entity_poly.pdbx_seq_one_letter_code
_entity_poly.pdbx_strand_id
1 'polypeptide(L)'
;MSKEILGVLNRKRGSVKEQLTRIKDFINNPDEKDKIKLESKMDTLKSLRIKLRDIRNEYYEVVLTDSDLESLELEILDLEDDCEYIQ
;
A
#
# COMPACT_ATOMS: atom_id res chain seq x y z
N MET A 1 27.34 -4.08 -5.28
CA MET A 1 26.09 -4.34 -6.01
C MET A 1 24.93 -3.98 -5.07
N SER A 2 24.52 -2.71 -5.04
CA SER A 2 23.55 -2.23 -4.03
C SER A 2 22.68 -1.05 -4.50
N LYS A 3 23.24 -0.08 -5.23
CA LYS A 3 22.49 1.12 -5.67
C LYS A 3 21.36 0.82 -6.67
N GLU A 4 21.56 -0.14 -7.58
CA GLU A 4 20.56 -0.47 -8.59
C GLU A 4 19.35 -1.20 -7.99
N ILE A 5 19.59 -2.16 -7.09
CA ILE A 5 18.56 -2.87 -6.33
C ILE A 5 17.76 -1.89 -5.48
N LEU A 6 18.45 -0.99 -4.76
CA LEU A 6 17.81 0.07 -3.98
C LEU A 6 16.94 1.00 -4.85
N GLY A 7 17.38 1.30 -6.07
CA GLY A 7 16.59 2.08 -7.03
C GLY A 7 15.31 1.36 -7.48
N VAL A 8 15.37 0.05 -7.70
CA VAL A 8 14.20 -0.79 -8.01
C VAL A 8 13.21 -0.79 -6.85
N LEU A 9 13.71 -1.01 -5.62
CA LEU A 9 12.89 -1.03 -4.41
C LEU A 9 12.18 0.29 -4.17
N ASN A 10 12.87 1.41 -4.37
CA ASN A 10 12.26 2.75 -4.27
C ASN A 10 11.14 2.98 -5.29
N ARG A 11 11.30 2.48 -6.52
CA ARG A 11 10.23 2.54 -7.53
C ARG A 11 9.04 1.67 -7.17
N LYS A 12 9.28 0.45 -6.68
CA LYS A 12 8.21 -0.44 -6.18
C LYS A 12 7.44 0.24 -5.04
N ARG A 13 8.15 0.82 -4.07
CA ARG A 13 7.59 1.60 -2.95
C ARG A 13 6.75 2.79 -3.43
N GLY A 14 7.26 3.56 -4.39
CA GLY A 14 6.52 4.67 -5.01
C GLY A 14 5.22 4.22 -5.67
N SER A 15 5.24 3.09 -6.39
CA SER A 15 4.04 2.53 -7.02
C SER A 15 2.99 2.07 -6.01
N VAL A 16 3.40 1.54 -4.84
CA VAL A 16 2.48 1.23 -3.75
C VAL A 16 1.84 2.51 -3.21
N LYS A 17 2.63 3.56 -2.96
CA LYS A 17 2.15 4.86 -2.47
C LYS A 17 1.14 5.51 -3.43
N GLU A 18 1.41 5.48 -4.73
CA GLU A 18 0.47 6.00 -5.74
C GLU A 18 -0.86 5.23 -5.75
N GLN A 19 -0.81 3.89 -5.61
CA GLN A 19 -2.03 3.08 -5.56
C GLN A 19 -2.83 3.33 -4.28
N LEU A 20 -2.15 3.47 -3.13
CA LEU A 20 -2.81 3.83 -1.87
C LEU A 20 -3.51 5.18 -1.96
N THR A 21 -2.84 6.18 -2.52
CA THR A 21 -3.43 7.52 -2.72
C THR A 21 -4.74 7.43 -3.51
N ARG A 22 -4.78 6.66 -4.60
CA ARG A 22 -6.00 6.49 -5.41
C ARG A 22 -7.12 5.75 -4.66
N ILE A 23 -6.78 4.79 -3.81
CA ILE A 23 -7.76 4.06 -3.00
C ILE A 23 -8.33 4.97 -1.92
N LYS A 24 -7.47 5.75 -1.26
CA LYS A 24 -7.85 6.75 -0.27
C LYS A 24 -8.77 7.81 -0.85
N ASP A 25 -8.46 8.32 -2.04
CA ASP A 25 -9.32 9.28 -2.74
C ASP A 25 -10.69 8.66 -3.08
N PHE A 26 -10.72 7.38 -3.45
CA PHE A 26 -11.96 6.65 -3.73
C PHE A 26 -12.81 6.49 -2.47
N ILE A 27 -12.23 6.04 -1.36
CA ILE A 27 -12.94 5.78 -0.09
C ILE A 27 -13.50 7.08 0.49
N ASN A 28 -12.73 8.17 0.42
CA ASN A 28 -13.14 9.48 0.93
C ASN A 28 -14.10 10.22 0.00
N ASN A 29 -14.43 9.68 -1.16
CA ASN A 29 -15.39 10.30 -2.07
C ASN A 29 -16.83 9.97 -1.62
N PRO A 30 -17.59 10.96 -1.09
CA PRO A 30 -18.92 10.71 -0.54
C PRO A 30 -19.95 10.27 -1.59
N ASP A 31 -19.68 10.55 -2.87
CA ASP A 31 -20.57 10.23 -4.00
C ASP A 31 -20.32 8.82 -4.57
N GLU A 32 -19.25 8.15 -4.15
CA GLU A 32 -18.80 6.87 -4.70
C GLU A 32 -18.98 5.75 -3.66
N LYS A 33 -20.20 5.22 -3.56
CA LYS A 33 -20.56 4.12 -2.64
C LYS A 33 -20.94 2.82 -3.37
N ASP A 34 -20.28 2.55 -4.48
CA ASP A 34 -20.47 1.29 -5.20
C ASP A 34 -19.79 0.15 -4.43
N LYS A 35 -20.63 -0.72 -3.84
CA LYS A 35 -20.18 -1.88 -3.04
C LYS A 35 -19.21 -2.78 -3.80
N ILE A 36 -19.44 -3.05 -5.09
CA ILE A 36 -18.58 -3.91 -5.90
C ILE A 36 -17.19 -3.27 -6.06
N LYS A 37 -17.16 -1.95 -6.29
CA LYS A 37 -15.90 -1.22 -6.38
C LYS A 37 -15.17 -1.19 -5.04
N LEU A 38 -15.90 -1.06 -3.92
CA LEU A 38 -15.33 -1.06 -2.57
C LEU A 38 -14.73 -2.42 -2.21
N GLU A 39 -15.41 -3.52 -2.51
CA GLU A 39 -14.86 -4.89 -2.38
C GLU A 39 -13.60 -5.07 -3.23
N SER A 40 -13.59 -4.55 -4.46
CA SER A 40 -12.39 -4.56 -5.29
C SER A 40 -11.24 -3.71 -4.71
N LYS A 41 -11.54 -2.59 -4.03
CA LYS A 41 -10.52 -1.80 -3.32
C LYS A 41 -9.93 -2.56 -2.14
N MET A 42 -10.78 -3.24 -1.37
CA MET A 42 -10.34 -4.10 -0.28
C MET A 42 -9.36 -5.19 -0.76
N ASP A 43 -9.70 -5.89 -1.84
CA ASP A 43 -8.81 -6.91 -2.41
C ASP A 43 -7.49 -6.30 -2.90
N THR A 44 -7.54 -5.08 -3.43
CA THR A 44 -6.35 -4.33 -3.82
C THR A 44 -5.48 -3.98 -2.61
N LEU A 45 -6.07 -3.51 -1.51
CA LEU A 45 -5.34 -3.21 -0.27
C LEU A 45 -4.63 -4.45 0.30
N LYS A 46 -5.34 -5.58 0.37
CA LYS A 46 -4.75 -6.88 0.76
C LYS A 46 -3.56 -7.27 -0.11
N SER A 47 -3.65 -7.05 -1.41
CA SER A 47 -2.55 -7.28 -2.36
C SER A 47 -1.38 -6.31 -2.14
N LEU A 48 -1.65 -5.03 -1.88
CA LEU A 48 -0.62 -4.02 -1.58
C LEU A 48 0.12 -4.35 -0.29
N ARG A 49 -0.57 -4.88 0.74
CA ARG A 49 0.06 -5.32 1.99
C ARG A 49 1.09 -6.42 1.77
N ILE A 50 0.75 -7.41 0.92
CA ILE A 50 1.68 -8.48 0.54
C ILE A 50 2.89 -7.90 -0.19
N LYS A 51 2.66 -7.04 -1.20
CA LYS A 51 3.73 -6.38 -1.95
C LYS A 51 4.64 -5.54 -1.05
N LEU A 52 4.08 -4.81 -0.08
CA LEU A 52 4.83 -3.99 0.84
C LEU A 52 5.70 -4.84 1.77
N ARG A 53 5.17 -5.98 2.26
CA ARG A 53 5.94 -6.95 3.03
C ARG A 53 7.12 -7.53 2.23
N ASP A 54 6.89 -7.85 0.95
CA ASP A 54 7.96 -8.36 0.08
C ASP A 54 9.03 -7.29 -0.15
N ILE A 55 8.63 -6.04 -0.43
CA ILE A 55 9.54 -4.89 -0.52
C ILE A 55 10.33 -4.74 0.78
N ARG A 56 9.69 -4.84 1.94
CA ARG A 56 10.33 -4.73 3.25
C ARG A 56 11.37 -5.83 3.48
N ASN A 57 11.07 -7.07 3.12
CA ASN A 57 12.02 -8.18 3.22
C ASN A 57 13.22 -7.95 2.30
N GLU A 58 12.99 -7.54 1.04
CA GLU A 58 14.06 -7.19 0.10
C GLU A 58 14.88 -5.97 0.60
N TYR A 59 14.25 -5.00 1.29
CA TYR A 59 14.96 -3.90 1.95
C TYR A 59 15.80 -4.40 3.10
N TYR A 60 15.31 -5.25 4.00
CA TYR A 60 16.09 -5.79 5.13
C TYR A 60 17.34 -6.56 4.69
N GLU A 61 17.28 -7.22 3.53
CA GLU A 61 18.44 -7.89 2.92
C GLU A 61 19.51 -6.90 2.40
N VAL A 62 19.13 -5.63 2.15
CA VAL A 62 19.98 -4.63 1.49
C VAL A 62 20.29 -3.41 2.40
N VAL A 63 19.43 -3.09 3.37
CA VAL A 63 19.39 -1.90 4.23
C VAL A 63 18.82 -2.31 5.60
N LEU A 64 19.36 -1.78 6.70
CA LEU A 64 18.99 -2.25 8.04
C LEU A 64 17.61 -1.79 8.57
N THR A 65 16.98 -0.74 8.01
CA THR A 65 15.58 -0.30 8.30
C THR A 65 15.12 0.82 7.36
N ASP A 66 13.83 0.87 7.00
CA ASP A 66 13.18 1.98 6.26
C ASP A 66 11.84 2.38 6.94
N SER A 67 11.82 3.52 7.64
CA SER A 67 10.65 4.04 8.36
C SER A 67 9.47 4.41 7.45
N ASP A 68 9.73 4.67 6.17
CA ASP A 68 8.67 4.97 5.21
C ASP A 68 7.80 3.73 4.93
N LEU A 69 8.37 2.52 5.04
CA LEU A 69 7.63 1.27 4.83
C LEU A 69 6.65 0.99 5.97
N GLU A 70 7.06 1.24 7.21
CA GLU A 70 6.17 1.11 8.38
C GLU A 70 4.99 2.08 8.27
N SER A 71 5.25 3.32 7.85
CA SER A 71 4.20 4.32 7.63
C SER A 71 3.20 3.89 6.54
N LEU A 72 3.68 3.29 5.45
CA LEU A 72 2.80 2.76 4.39
C LEU A 72 2.00 1.53 4.86
N GLU A 73 2.55 0.71 5.76
CA GLU A 73 1.88 -0.48 6.30
C GLU A 73 0.71 -0.07 7.20
N LEU A 74 0.92 0.95 8.05
CA LEU A 74 -0.14 1.55 8.85
C LEU A 74 -1.23 2.18 7.98
N GLU A 75 -0.87 2.91 6.91
CA GLU A 75 -1.87 3.50 6.01
C GLU A 75 -2.69 2.42 5.27
N ILE A 76 -2.11 1.26 4.94
CA ILE A 76 -2.88 0.15 4.38
C ILE A 76 -3.88 -0.39 5.40
N LEU A 77 -3.47 -0.60 6.65
CA LEU A 77 -4.34 -1.11 7.71
C LEU A 77 -5.51 -0.16 7.98
N ASP A 78 -5.24 1.14 8.09
CA ASP A 78 -6.28 2.16 8.30
C ASP A 78 -7.31 2.13 7.15
N LEU A 79 -6.87 2.00 5.90
CA LEU A 79 -7.77 1.94 4.73
C LEU A 79 -8.53 0.61 4.63
N GLU A 80 -7.95 -0.50 5.09
CA GLU A 80 -8.64 -1.79 5.21
C GLU A 80 -9.78 -1.65 6.24
N ASP A 81 -9.50 -1.10 7.42
CA ASP A 81 -10.51 -0.86 8.47
C ASP A 81 -11.64 0.08 7.98
N ASP A 82 -11.28 1.16 7.27
CA ASP A 82 -12.27 2.07 6.67
C ASP A 82 -13.17 1.35 5.64
N CYS A 83 -12.59 0.50 4.79
CA CYS A 83 -13.37 -0.28 3.83
C CYS A 83 -14.30 -1.28 4.52
N GLU A 84 -13.86 -1.95 5.58
CA GLU A 84 -14.70 -2.87 6.36
C GLU A 84 -15.83 -2.12 7.07
N TYR A 85 -15.58 -0.91 7.56
CA TYR A 85 -16.58 -0.07 8.21
C TYR A 85 -17.67 0.44 7.25
N ILE A 86 -17.32 0.74 6.00
CA ILE A 86 -18.23 1.31 5.01
C ILE A 86 -19.14 0.24 4.34
N GLN A 87 -18.72 -1.03 4.32
CA GLN A 87 -19.41 -2.17 3.67
C GLN A 87 -20.69 -2.64 4.37
#